data_AF-A0A1C6CGK8-F1
#
_entry.id   AF-A0A1C6CGK8-F1
#
_cell.length_a   1.000
_cell.length_b   1.000
_cell.length_c   1.000
_cell.angle_alpha   90.00
_cell.angle_beta   90.00
_cell.angle_gamma   90.00
#
_symmetry.space_group_name_H-M   'P 1'
#
loop_
_entity.id
_entity.type
_entity.pdbx_description
1 polymer ?
#
loop_
_entity_poly.entity_id
_entity_poly.type
_entity_poly.pdbx_seq_one_letter_code
_entity_poly.pdbx_strand_id
1 'polypeptide(L)'
;MTREEAVKFAEHAVNITGISEVKEFYRMAAVALTPPTQEQVEKVWRGEWINTNNEVEQMCKCSKCGYPISYFWSRTQFCPNCGAPMTDEAVGMVMERWEELHG
;
A
#
# COMPACT_ATOMS: atom_id res chain seq x y z
N MET A 1 8.27 -11.38 19.86
CA MET A 1 6.95 -10.74 19.75
C MET A 1 6.57 -10.70 18.29
N THR A 2 5.62 -11.53 17.88
CA THR A 2 5.03 -11.48 16.54
C THR A 2 4.08 -10.28 16.42
N ARG A 3 3.64 -9.97 15.20
CA ARG A 3 2.66 -8.93 14.95
C ARG A 3 1.32 -9.25 15.63
N GLU A 4 0.89 -10.51 15.61
CA GLU A 4 -0.34 -11.00 16.24
C GLU A 4 -0.24 -10.87 17.76
N GLU A 5 0.92 -11.17 18.35
CA GLU A 5 1.18 -10.96 19.78
C GLU A 5 1.12 -9.46 20.13
N ALA A 6 1.66 -8.59 19.29
CA ALA A 6 1.61 -7.14 19.48
C ALA A 6 0.18 -6.57 19.37
N VAL A 7 -0.63 -7.06 18.42
CA VAL A 7 -2.05 -6.67 18.29
C VAL A 7 -2.84 -7.12 19.52
N LYS A 8 -2.70 -8.37 19.95
CA LYS A 8 -3.37 -8.88 21.17
C LYS A 8 -2.97 -8.09 22.41
N PHE A 9 -1.69 -7.72 22.52
CA PHE A 9 -1.22 -6.87 23.60
C PHE A 9 -1.89 -5.49 23.57
N ALA A 10 -1.96 -4.84 22.40
CA ALA A 10 -2.61 -3.55 22.25
C ALA A 10 -4.11 -3.61 22.61
N GLU A 11 -4.83 -4.63 22.13
CA GLU A 11 -6.24 -4.86 22.47
C GLU A 11 -6.44 -5.09 23.97
N HIS A 12 -5.58 -5.89 24.59
CA HIS A 12 -5.60 -6.09 26.04
C HIS A 12 -5.34 -4.78 26.79
N ALA A 13 -4.38 -3.97 26.33
CA ALA A 13 -4.06 -2.67 26.93
C ALA A 13 -5.25 -1.69 26.87
N VAL A 14 -6.02 -1.69 25.77
CA VAL A 14 -7.27 -0.90 25.64
C VAL A 14 -8.31 -1.29 26.71
N ASN A 15 -8.41 -2.58 27.04
CA ASN A 15 -9.41 -3.09 27.97
C ASN A 15 -9.06 -2.81 29.44
N ILE A 16 -7.77 -2.80 29.79
CA ILE A 16 -7.34 -2.59 31.18
C ILE A 16 -7.17 -1.11 31.57
N THR A 17 -6.89 -0.23 30.61
CA THR A 17 -6.66 1.19 30.90
C THR A 17 -7.98 1.95 31.07
N GLY A 18 -8.02 2.88 32.04
CA GLY A 18 -9.15 3.81 32.22
C GLY A 18 -8.99 5.12 31.45
N ILE A 19 -7.80 5.40 30.90
CA ILE A 19 -7.44 6.69 30.31
C ILE A 19 -7.80 6.69 28.82
N SER A 20 -8.66 7.62 28.40
CA SER A 20 -9.21 7.68 27.04
C SER A 20 -8.11 7.82 25.97
N GLU A 21 -7.15 8.69 26.20
CA GLU A 21 -6.02 8.98 25.31
C GLU A 21 -5.13 7.74 25.12
N VAL A 22 -4.93 6.98 26.19
CA VAL A 22 -4.16 5.73 26.15
C VAL A 22 -4.92 4.65 25.37
N LYS A 23 -6.25 4.56 25.51
CA LYS A 23 -7.07 3.67 24.68
C LYS A 23 -6.92 4.01 23.21
N GLU A 24 -6.97 5.29 22.87
CA GLU A 24 -6.88 5.72 21.48
C GLU A 24 -5.53 5.43 20.87
N PHE A 25 -4.45 5.68 21.63
CA PHE A 25 -3.10 5.29 21.21
C PHE A 25 -3.01 3.80 20.87
N TYR A 26 -3.50 2.90 21.73
CA TYR A 26 -3.43 1.46 21.47
C TYR A 26 -4.35 1.00 20.35
N ARG A 27 -5.51 1.65 20.15
CA ARG A 27 -6.36 1.40 18.96
C ARG A 27 -5.64 1.78 17.67
N MET A 28 -5.03 2.96 17.63
CA MET A 28 -4.23 3.38 16.47
C MET A 28 -3.06 2.43 16.22
N ALA A 29 -2.37 1.98 17.27
CA ALA A 29 -1.30 1.01 17.17
C ALA A 29 -1.77 -0.33 16.59
N ALA A 30 -2.91 -0.87 17.07
CA ALA A 30 -3.48 -2.11 16.55
C ALA A 30 -3.86 -2.00 15.06
N VAL A 31 -4.45 -0.87 14.65
CA VAL A 31 -4.80 -0.60 13.24
C VAL A 31 -3.54 -0.49 12.37
N ALA A 32 -2.51 0.24 12.82
CA ALA A 32 -1.25 0.36 12.09
C ALA A 32 -0.49 -0.97 11.96
N LEU A 33 -0.68 -1.85 12.93
CA LEU A 33 -0.18 -3.21 12.92
C LEU A 33 -1.09 -4.16 12.14
N THR A 34 -2.16 -3.72 11.48
CA THR A 34 -3.01 -4.59 10.65
C THR A 34 -2.65 -4.43 9.18
N PRO A 35 -2.64 -5.49 8.35
CA PRO A 35 -2.29 -5.34 6.95
C PRO A 35 -3.36 -4.48 6.27
N PRO A 36 -2.97 -3.69 5.27
CA PRO A 36 -3.90 -2.86 4.53
C PRO A 36 -4.92 -3.75 3.81
N THR A 37 -6.18 -3.31 3.75
CA THR A 37 -7.18 -3.96 2.90
C THR A 37 -6.89 -3.67 1.43
N GLN A 38 -7.40 -4.51 0.53
CA GLN A 38 -7.30 -4.25 -0.91
C GLN A 38 -7.85 -2.86 -1.29
N GLU A 39 -8.99 -2.46 -0.71
CA GLU A 39 -9.55 -1.11 -0.92
C GLU A 39 -8.57 0.00 -0.50
N GLN A 40 -7.84 -0.19 0.61
CA GLN A 40 -6.81 0.77 1.05
C GLN A 40 -5.62 0.81 0.09
N VAL A 41 -5.17 -0.35 -0.40
CA VAL A 41 -4.10 -0.44 -1.41
C VAL A 41 -4.53 0.28 -2.70
N GLU A 42 -5.75 0.03 -3.17
CA GLU A 42 -6.29 0.66 -4.38
C GLU A 42 -6.41 2.18 -4.21
N LYS A 43 -6.93 2.63 -3.09
CA LYS A 43 -7.14 4.06 -2.83
C LYS A 43 -5.81 4.82 -2.68
N VAL A 44 -4.84 4.27 -1.96
CA VAL A 44 -3.64 5.00 -1.55
C VAL A 44 -2.46 4.74 -2.47
N TRP A 45 -2.26 3.51 -2.92
CA TRP A 45 -1.04 3.09 -3.61
C TRP A 45 -1.22 2.81 -5.10
N ARG A 46 -2.42 2.46 -5.59
CA ARG A 46 -2.64 2.21 -7.03
C ARG A 46 -2.24 3.42 -7.87
N GLY A 47 -1.30 3.19 -8.77
CA GLY A 47 -0.85 4.13 -9.78
C GLY A 47 -1.51 3.84 -11.12
N GLU A 48 -1.32 4.78 -12.04
CA GLU A 48 -1.72 4.62 -13.44
C GLU A 48 -0.64 5.24 -14.33
N TRP A 49 -0.46 4.68 -15.52
CA TRP A 49 0.39 5.25 -16.54
C TRP A 49 -0.37 6.33 -17.31
N ILE A 50 0.00 7.58 -17.08
CA ILE A 50 -0.59 8.75 -17.73
C ILE A 50 0.20 9.07 -19.00
N ASN A 51 -0.47 9.04 -20.15
CA ASN A 51 0.15 9.39 -21.42
C ASN A 51 0.49 10.89 -21.45
N THR A 52 1.69 11.25 -21.93
CA THR A 52 2.13 12.67 -21.95
C THR A 52 1.79 13.41 -23.25
N ASN A 53 0.97 12.83 -24.12
CA ASN A 53 0.51 13.41 -25.42
C ASN A 53 1.61 13.88 -26.39
N ASN A 54 2.88 13.55 -26.14
CA ASN A 54 3.93 13.73 -27.15
C ASN A 54 3.87 12.57 -28.14
N GLU A 55 3.14 12.77 -29.25
CA GLU A 55 2.93 11.78 -30.33
C GLU A 55 4.24 11.20 -30.87
N VAL A 56 5.33 11.96 -30.79
CA VAL A 56 6.64 11.60 -31.34
C VAL A 56 7.45 10.68 -30.42
N GLU A 57 7.32 10.84 -29.09
CA GLU A 57 8.21 10.14 -28.14
C GLU A 57 7.56 8.94 -27.46
N GLN A 58 6.24 8.73 -27.65
CA GLN A 58 5.54 7.56 -27.12
C GLN A 58 5.83 7.38 -25.61
N MET A 59 5.66 8.45 -24.84
CA MET A 59 5.95 8.47 -23.41
C MET A 59 4.70 8.49 -22.53
N CYS A 60 4.84 7.90 -21.35
CA CYS A 60 3.91 8.03 -20.25
C CYS A 60 4.65 8.33 -18.94
N LYS A 61 3.91 8.73 -17.92
CA LYS A 61 4.44 9.02 -16.58
C LYS A 61 3.60 8.36 -15.50
N CYS A 62 4.24 8.00 -14.40
CA CYS A 62 3.54 7.47 -13.23
C CYS A 62 2.63 8.55 -12.62
N SER A 63 1.36 8.21 -12.34
CA SER A 63 0.42 9.13 -11.69
C SER A 63 0.80 9.50 -10.24
N LYS A 64 1.59 8.67 -9.55
CA LYS A 64 1.98 8.88 -8.14
C LYS A 64 3.27 9.68 -7.98
N CYS A 65 4.32 9.35 -8.72
CA CYS A 65 5.63 9.98 -8.57
C CYS A 65 6.09 10.79 -9.80
N GLY A 66 5.33 10.78 -10.90
CA GLY A 66 5.68 11.50 -12.12
C GLY A 66 6.81 10.88 -12.95
N TYR A 67 7.35 9.73 -12.56
CA TYR A 67 8.46 9.08 -13.26
C TYR A 67 8.11 8.80 -14.73
N PRO A 68 8.91 9.30 -15.70
CA PRO A 68 8.65 9.10 -17.12
C PRO A 68 9.16 7.73 -17.59
N ILE A 69 8.40 7.07 -18.46
CA ILE A 69 8.77 5.82 -19.11
C ILE A 69 8.26 5.84 -20.57
N SER A 70 9.03 5.28 -21.51
CA SER A 70 8.55 5.12 -22.88
C SER A 70 7.68 3.86 -23.00
N TYR A 71 6.72 3.85 -23.91
CA TYR A 71 5.88 2.66 -24.16
C TYR A 71 6.72 1.47 -24.64
N PHE A 72 7.85 1.71 -25.31
CA PHE A 72 8.76 0.65 -25.77
C PHE A 72 9.36 -0.16 -24.63
N TRP A 73 9.63 0.47 -23.49
CA TRP A 73 10.09 -0.21 -22.27
C TRP A 73 8.94 -0.80 -21.44
N SER A 74 7.72 -0.79 -22.02
CA SER A 74 6.48 -1.37 -21.54
C SER A 74 5.90 -0.72 -20.28
N ARG A 75 4.59 -0.55 -20.28
CA ARG A 75 3.81 -0.21 -19.08
C ARG A 75 3.92 -1.37 -18.09
N THR A 76 4.96 -1.33 -17.27
CA THR A 76 5.21 -2.37 -16.26
C THR A 76 4.08 -2.42 -15.24
N GLN A 77 3.86 -3.61 -14.67
CA GLN A 77 2.90 -3.85 -13.59
C GLN A 77 3.19 -2.97 -12.35
N PHE A 78 4.45 -2.59 -12.13
CA PHE A 78 4.86 -1.70 -11.05
C PHE A 78 5.66 -0.52 -11.60
N CYS A 79 5.53 0.66 -10.99
CA CYS A 79 6.44 1.76 -11.26
C CYS A 79 7.87 1.36 -10.88
N PRO A 80 8.85 1.42 -11.79
CA PRO A 80 10.24 1.07 -11.47
C PRO A 80 10.88 2.05 -10.48
N ASN A 81 10.33 3.27 -10.34
CA ASN A 81 10.86 4.28 -9.43
C ASN A 81 10.24 4.21 -8.03
N CYS A 82 8.90 4.18 -7.92
CA CYS A 82 8.22 4.23 -6.62
C CYS A 82 7.54 2.92 -6.20
N GLY A 83 7.54 1.89 -7.05
CA GLY A 83 6.88 0.61 -6.76
C GLY A 83 5.35 0.64 -6.77
N ALA A 84 4.71 1.74 -7.19
CA ALA A 84 3.24 1.80 -7.25
C ALA A 84 2.69 0.73 -8.21
N PRO A 85 1.71 -0.10 -7.79
CA PRO A 85 1.06 -1.07 -8.65
C PRO A 85 0.20 -0.34 -9.69
N MET A 86 0.35 -0.72 -10.96
CA MET A 86 -0.24 -0.04 -12.12
C MET A 86 -1.43 -0.81 -12.72
N THR A 87 -1.63 -2.05 -12.29
CA THR A 87 -2.69 -2.96 -12.75
C THR A 87 -3.35 -3.63 -11.57
N ASP A 88 -4.56 -4.17 -11.78
CA ASP A 88 -5.28 -4.88 -10.73
C ASP A 88 -4.56 -6.18 -10.33
N GLU A 89 -3.90 -6.83 -11.29
CA GLU A 89 -2.99 -7.96 -11.02
C GLU A 89 -1.83 -7.54 -10.10
N ALA A 90 -1.21 -6.39 -10.35
CA ALA A 90 -0.13 -5.88 -9.51
C ALA A 90 -0.62 -5.52 -8.09
N VAL A 91 -1.86 -5.06 -7.95
CA VAL A 91 -2.51 -4.88 -6.63
C VAL A 91 -2.70 -6.24 -5.95
N GLY A 92 -3.18 -7.25 -6.69
CA GLY A 92 -3.30 -8.63 -6.20
C GLY A 92 -1.98 -9.19 -5.68
N MET A 93 -0.88 -9.02 -6.44
CA MET A 93 0.46 -9.44 -6.01
C MET A 93 0.93 -8.73 -4.72
N VAL A 94 0.56 -7.46 -4.52
CA VAL A 94 0.85 -6.75 -3.28
C VAL A 94 0.07 -7.37 -2.12
N MET A 95 -1.22 -7.69 -2.33
CA MET A 95 -2.06 -8.32 -1.32
C MET A 95 -1.57 -9.72 -0.95
N GLU A 96 -1.27 -10.57 -1.93
CA GLU A 96 -0.72 -11.92 -1.71
C GLU A 96 0.58 -11.85 -0.90
N ARG A 97 1.49 -10.93 -1.24
CA ARG A 97 2.72 -10.74 -0.49
C ARG A 97 2.48 -10.29 0.95
N TRP A 98 1.49 -9.43 1.19
CA TRP A 98 1.11 -9.04 2.55
C TRP A 98 0.57 -10.22 3.33
N GLU A 99 -0.24 -11.08 2.71
CA GLU A 99 -0.75 -12.31 3.32
C GLU A 99 0.40 -13.27 3.66
N GLU A 100 1.37 -13.47 2.76
CA GLU A 100 2.54 -14.33 3.01
C GLU A 100 3.47 -13.82 4.12
N LEU A 101 3.62 -12.49 4.24
CA LEU A 101 4.41 -11.89 5.32
C LEU A 101 3.73 -11.97 6.70
N HIS A 102 2.46 -12.36 6.73
CA HIS A 102 1.59 -12.27 7.90
C HIS A 102 0.83 -13.57 8.23
N GLY A 103 0.93 -14.60 7.39
CA GLY A 103 0.47 -15.96 7.66
C GLY A 103 1.52 -16.78 8.40
#